data_AF-A0A4U0WCR5-F1
#
_entry.id   AF-A0A4U0WCR5-F1
#
_cell.length_a   1.000
_cell.length_b   1.000
_cell.length_c   1.000
_cell.angle_alpha   90.00
_cell.angle_beta   90.00
_cell.angle_gamma   90.00
#
_symmetry.space_group_name_H-M   'P 1'
#
loop_
_entity.id
_entity.type
_entity.pdbx_description
1 polymer ?
#
loop_
_entity_poly.entity_id
_entity_poly.type
_entity_poly.pdbx_seq_one_letter_code
_entity_poly.pdbx_strand_id
1 'polypeptide(L)'
;MSINYHAEVARKKEKAAITRKKDTTLSCVEAGWAGSKAKADTEACEATIDSRWDEVAESAPTTPFRLMDLPQELCDMILYSAIVQPYPIYLSRAYPERRKEPALLSVSRYLRARFLPIWYGRNVFTFRYDGPRGLEWWCRKIGKEKRSMLTGVEVHHDTAGVAMVRETLRRRYRLVFRDGVLQALSDASTNWQLYPRYA
;
A
#
# COMPACT_ATOMS: atom_id res chain seq x y z
N MET A 1 -32.79 36.22 -4.49
CA MET A 1 -31.57 36.08 -5.32
C MET A 1 -30.33 36.18 -4.43
N SER A 2 -29.93 35.10 -3.73
CA SER A 2 -28.77 35.19 -2.80
C SER A 2 -28.05 33.85 -2.56
N ILE A 3 -27.95 33.00 -3.58
CA ILE A 3 -27.30 31.67 -3.45
C ILE A 3 -25.95 31.60 -4.19
N ASN A 4 -25.68 32.49 -5.16
CA ASN A 4 -24.44 32.44 -5.95
C ASN A 4 -23.23 33.13 -5.34
N TYR A 5 -23.38 33.98 -4.32
CA TYR A 5 -22.25 34.77 -3.79
C TYR A 5 -21.27 33.93 -2.96
N HIS A 6 -21.76 32.94 -2.20
CA HIS A 6 -20.91 32.13 -1.33
C HIS A 6 -20.02 31.12 -2.10
N ALA A 7 -20.50 30.61 -3.23
CA ALA A 7 -19.73 29.69 -4.07
C ALA A 7 -18.54 30.38 -4.77
N GLU A 8 -18.70 31.66 -5.12
CA GLU A 8 -17.67 32.45 -5.79
C GLU A 8 -16.54 32.88 -4.82
N VAL A 9 -16.90 33.20 -3.57
CA VAL A 9 -15.93 33.53 -2.52
C VAL A 9 -15.10 32.29 -2.12
N ALA A 10 -15.68 31.10 -2.13
CA ALA A 10 -14.95 29.86 -1.84
C ALA A 10 -13.88 29.55 -2.92
N ARG A 11 -14.22 29.70 -4.21
CA ARG A 11 -13.28 29.47 -5.32
C ARG A 11 -12.12 30.47 -5.35
N LYS A 12 -12.33 31.72 -4.92
CA LYS A 12 -11.24 32.73 -4.82
C LYS A 12 -10.25 32.43 -3.70
N LYS A 13 -10.70 31.88 -2.57
CA LYS A 13 -9.81 31.51 -1.46
C LYS A 13 -8.93 30.29 -1.77
N GLU A 14 -9.44 29.35 -2.57
CA GLU A 14 -8.67 28.16 -2.97
C GLU A 14 -7.53 28.49 -3.94
N LYS A 15 -7.75 29.41 -4.90
CA LYS A 15 -6.69 29.89 -5.80
C LYS A 15 -5.58 30.67 -5.09
N ALA A 16 -5.88 31.40 -4.01
CA ALA A 16 -4.88 32.12 -3.23
C ALA A 16 -4.03 31.21 -2.31
N ALA A 17 -4.54 30.01 -1.96
CA ALA A 17 -3.80 29.05 -1.15
C ALA A 17 -2.77 28.25 -1.97
N ILE A 18 -3.02 28.07 -3.27
CA ILE A 18 -2.13 27.31 -4.17
C ILE A 18 -0.88 28.13 -4.56
N THR A 19 -0.99 29.46 -4.64
CA THR A 19 0.16 30.32 -4.96
C THR A 19 1.11 30.57 -3.79
N ARG A 20 0.77 30.18 -2.55
CA ARG A 20 1.60 30.46 -1.36
C ARG A 20 2.48 29.30 -0.89
N LYS A 21 2.49 28.16 -1.60
CA LYS A 21 3.23 26.95 -1.22
C LYS A 21 4.51 26.67 -2.03
N LYS A 22 4.96 27.59 -2.89
CA LYS A 22 6.18 27.39 -3.70
C LYS A 22 7.48 27.88 -3.05
N ASP A 23 7.42 28.61 -1.94
CA ASP A 23 8.62 29.24 -1.35
C ASP A 23 8.97 28.68 0.04
N THR A 24 8.89 27.37 0.22
CA THR A 24 9.48 26.72 1.40
C THR A 24 10.62 25.81 0.95
N THR A 25 11.63 26.47 0.41
CA THR A 25 12.98 25.92 0.27
C THR A 25 13.50 25.58 1.66
N LEU A 26 13.88 24.31 1.81
CA LEU A 26 14.61 23.78 2.94
C LEU A 26 15.84 24.66 3.23
N SER A 27 15.85 25.32 4.39
CA SER A 27 17.10 25.70 5.03
C SER A 27 17.57 24.50 5.85
N CYS A 28 18.63 23.86 5.39
CA CYS A 28 19.38 22.90 6.18
C CYS A 28 20.85 22.93 5.76
N VAL A 29 21.68 23.28 6.75
CA VAL A 29 23.09 22.91 6.89
C VAL A 29 24.09 23.76 6.10
N GLU A 30 24.44 24.90 6.69
CA GLU A 30 25.81 25.40 6.67
C GLU A 30 26.69 24.43 7.47
N ALA A 31 27.34 23.51 6.78
CA ALA A 31 28.58 22.90 7.24
C ALA A 31 29.54 22.94 6.06
N GLY A 32 30.45 23.91 6.10
CA GLY A 32 31.45 24.09 5.06
C GLY A 32 32.37 22.87 4.99
N TRP A 33 32.40 22.22 3.82
CA TRP A 33 33.54 21.44 3.35
C TRP A 33 33.51 21.30 1.82
N ALA A 34 34.51 21.90 1.17
CA ALA A 34 35.02 21.60 -0.17
C ALA A 34 34.03 21.56 -1.35
N GLY A 35 33.36 22.68 -1.62
CA GLY A 35 32.66 22.91 -2.89
C GLY A 35 33.62 23.40 -3.98
N SER A 36 33.80 22.60 -5.06
CA SER A 36 33.90 23.11 -6.44
C SER A 36 34.09 22.02 -7.50
N LYS A 37 34.50 20.79 -7.16
CA LYS A 37 34.62 19.69 -8.15
C LYS A 37 33.41 18.74 -8.22
N ALA A 38 32.71 18.52 -7.10
CA ALA A 38 31.60 17.56 -7.08
C ALA A 38 30.36 17.96 -7.90
N LYS A 39 30.18 19.26 -8.20
CA LYS A 39 28.98 19.74 -8.90
C LYS A 39 28.99 19.44 -10.41
N ALA A 40 30.15 19.49 -11.05
CA ALA A 40 30.29 19.19 -12.48
C ALA A 40 30.20 17.69 -12.79
N ASP A 41 30.72 16.84 -11.89
CA ASP A 41 30.69 15.39 -12.07
C ASP A 41 29.28 14.80 -11.86
N THR A 42 28.43 15.45 -11.06
CA THR A 42 27.05 15.00 -10.82
C THR A 42 26.13 15.30 -12.01
N GLU A 43 26.24 16.49 -12.61
CA GLU A 43 25.45 16.88 -13.80
C GLU A 43 25.83 16.06 -15.04
N ALA A 44 27.11 15.67 -15.19
CA ALA A 44 27.54 14.78 -16.28
C ALA A 44 27.00 13.34 -16.12
N CYS A 45 26.90 12.83 -14.89
CA CYS A 45 26.33 11.50 -14.63
C CYS A 45 24.80 11.46 -14.87
N GLU A 46 24.06 12.50 -14.49
CA GLU A 46 22.59 12.55 -14.71
C GLU A 46 22.23 12.60 -16.21
N ALA A 47 22.95 13.39 -17.01
CA ALA A 47 22.73 13.46 -18.46
C ALA A 47 23.04 12.14 -19.20
N THR A 48 23.94 11.31 -18.66
CA THR A 48 24.31 10.00 -19.24
C THR A 48 23.24 8.93 -18.94
N ILE A 49 22.47 9.09 -17.86
CA ILE A 49 21.41 8.14 -17.50
C ILE A 49 20.17 8.37 -18.38
N ASP A 50 19.79 9.62 -18.64
CA ASP A 50 18.60 9.94 -19.43
C ASP A 50 18.72 9.49 -20.89
N SER A 51 19.87 9.71 -21.54
CA SER A 51 20.08 9.28 -22.95
C SER A 51 20.04 7.76 -23.14
N ARG A 52 20.44 6.98 -22.13
CA ARG A 52 20.44 5.51 -22.20
C ARG A 52 19.03 4.92 -22.24
N TRP A 53 18.04 5.57 -21.64
CA TRP A 53 16.66 5.08 -21.66
C TRP A 53 15.97 5.34 -22.99
N ASP A 54 16.35 6.43 -23.68
CA ASP A 54 15.82 6.76 -25.01
C ASP A 54 16.29 5.76 -26.08
N GLU A 55 17.56 5.32 -26.05
CA GLU A 55 18.07 4.29 -26.97
C GLU A 55 17.38 2.93 -26.78
N VAL A 56 17.06 2.58 -25.53
CA VAL A 56 16.33 1.34 -25.23
C VAL A 56 14.88 1.42 -25.73
N ALA A 57 14.25 2.59 -25.65
CA ALA A 57 12.89 2.79 -26.13
C ALA A 57 12.75 2.66 -27.65
N GLU A 58 13.72 3.14 -28.43
CA GLU A 58 13.72 2.99 -29.90
C GLU A 58 13.90 1.53 -30.35
N SER A 59 14.58 0.71 -29.55
CA SER A 59 14.77 -0.73 -29.83
C SER A 59 13.63 -1.63 -29.34
N ALA A 60 12.62 -1.08 -28.67
CA ALA A 60 11.58 -1.87 -28.04
C ALA A 60 10.72 -2.58 -29.12
N PRO A 61 10.46 -3.89 -28.97
CA PRO A 61 9.63 -4.62 -29.92
C PRO A 61 8.23 -4.01 -29.98
N THR A 62 7.72 -3.77 -31.19
CA THR A 62 6.41 -3.13 -31.42
C THR A 62 5.25 -3.99 -30.92
N THR A 63 5.46 -5.29 -30.76
CA THR A 63 4.45 -6.23 -30.24
C THR A 63 4.42 -6.22 -28.72
N PRO A 64 3.23 -6.13 -28.09
CA PRO A 64 3.12 -6.15 -26.64
C PRO A 64 3.64 -7.46 -26.07
N PHE A 65 4.45 -7.35 -25.02
CA PHE A 65 4.99 -8.49 -24.28
C PHE A 65 3.86 -9.31 -23.65
N ARG A 66 3.79 -10.60 -23.99
CA ARG A 66 2.79 -11.52 -23.48
C ARG A 66 3.33 -12.21 -22.23
N LEU A 67 2.86 -11.75 -21.06
CA LEU A 67 3.28 -12.29 -19.76
C LEU A 67 3.10 -13.82 -19.64
N MET A 68 2.09 -14.38 -20.32
CA MET A 68 1.79 -15.82 -20.30
C MET A 68 2.66 -16.65 -21.24
N ASP A 69 3.46 -16.02 -22.11
CA ASP A 69 4.39 -16.71 -23.02
C ASP A 69 5.76 -16.95 -22.35
N LEU A 70 5.96 -16.41 -21.13
CA LEU A 70 7.12 -16.70 -20.31
C LEU A 70 7.16 -18.16 -19.84
N PRO A 71 8.36 -18.71 -19.58
CA PRO A 71 8.51 -19.91 -18.76
C PRO A 71 7.70 -19.79 -17.46
N GLN A 72 7.02 -20.87 -17.09
CA GLN A 72 6.06 -20.87 -15.98
C GLN A 72 6.71 -20.40 -14.66
N GLU A 73 7.98 -20.73 -14.45
CA GLU A 73 8.76 -20.38 -13.28
C GLU A 73 8.94 -18.87 -13.16
N LEU A 74 9.28 -18.20 -14.27
CA LEU A 74 9.45 -16.74 -14.30
C LEU A 74 8.11 -16.03 -14.13
N CYS A 75 7.07 -16.53 -14.79
CA CYS A 75 5.73 -16.00 -14.65
C CYS A 75 5.25 -16.10 -13.19
N ASP A 76 5.45 -17.24 -12.54
CA ASP A 76 5.12 -17.44 -11.14
C ASP A 76 5.93 -16.52 -10.22
N MET A 77 7.23 -16.33 -10.45
CA MET A 77 8.06 -15.42 -9.65
C MET A 77 7.57 -13.98 -9.74
N ILE A 78 7.25 -13.49 -10.94
CA ILE A 78 6.73 -12.14 -11.16
C ILE A 78 5.38 -11.97 -10.47
N LEU A 79 4.45 -12.91 -10.71
CA LEU A 79 3.11 -12.85 -10.15
C LEU A 79 3.12 -13.01 -8.63
N TYR A 80 3.96 -13.88 -8.09
CA TYR A 80 4.14 -14.04 -6.66
C TYR A 80 4.63 -12.74 -6.01
N SER A 81 5.62 -12.10 -6.60
CA SER A 81 6.17 -10.83 -6.11
C SER A 81 5.15 -9.70 -6.17
N ALA A 82 4.25 -9.71 -7.15
CA ALA A 82 3.16 -8.73 -7.24
C ALA A 82 2.03 -8.96 -6.22
N ILE A 83 1.82 -10.21 -5.81
CA ILE A 83 0.69 -10.61 -4.96
C ILE A 83 1.07 -10.64 -3.48
N VAL A 84 2.30 -11.03 -3.15
CA VAL A 84 2.76 -11.05 -1.77
C VAL A 84 3.29 -9.68 -1.40
N GLN A 85 2.58 -8.99 -0.52
CA GLN A 85 2.97 -7.70 -0.01
C GLN A 85 4.02 -7.88 1.09
N PRO A 86 5.14 -7.14 1.05
CA PRO A 86 6.16 -7.20 2.10
C PRO A 86 5.65 -6.61 3.43
N TYR A 87 4.64 -5.75 3.36
CA TYR A 87 4.04 -5.09 4.52
C TYR A 87 2.64 -5.62 4.82
N PRO A 88 2.21 -5.60 6.09
CA PRO A 88 0.85 -5.99 6.44
C PRO A 88 -0.20 -5.12 5.75
N ILE A 89 -1.28 -5.75 5.30
CA ILE A 89 -2.39 -5.10 4.61
C ILE A 89 -3.35 -4.55 5.66
N TYR A 90 -3.36 -3.23 5.82
CA TYR A 90 -4.22 -2.55 6.77
C TYR A 90 -5.67 -2.47 6.29
N LEU A 91 -6.57 -3.12 7.03
CA LEU A 91 -7.99 -3.18 6.73
C LEU A 91 -8.79 -2.16 7.54
N SER A 92 -8.43 -0.88 7.39
CA SER A 92 -9.15 0.23 8.02
C SER A 92 -10.50 0.50 7.34
N ARG A 93 -11.49 0.98 8.12
CA ARG A 93 -12.77 1.45 7.55
C ARG A 93 -12.59 2.76 6.77
N ALA A 94 -11.59 3.55 7.12
CA ALA A 94 -11.25 4.79 6.44
C ALA A 94 -10.71 4.55 5.01
N TYR A 95 -10.18 3.36 4.74
CA TYR A 95 -9.49 3.02 3.50
C TYR A 95 -10.07 1.73 2.89
N PRO A 96 -11.33 1.75 2.40
CA PRO A 96 -12.01 0.57 1.89
C PRO A 96 -11.34 -0.04 0.65
N GLU A 97 -10.60 0.74 -0.12
CA GLU A 97 -9.84 0.32 -1.30
C GLU A 97 -8.73 -0.67 -0.95
N ARG A 98 -8.09 -0.54 0.22
CA ARG A 98 -7.06 -1.48 0.70
C ARG A 98 -7.60 -2.87 1.03
N ARG A 99 -8.92 -3.02 1.08
CA ARG A 99 -9.61 -4.29 1.34
C ARG A 99 -9.89 -5.08 0.07
N LYS A 100 -9.64 -4.49 -1.10
CA LYS A 100 -9.89 -5.13 -2.39
C LYS A 100 -8.76 -6.09 -2.70
N GLU A 101 -9.11 -7.17 -3.37
CA GLU A 101 -8.14 -8.07 -3.98
C GLU A 101 -7.33 -7.30 -5.04
N PRO A 102 -6.04 -7.64 -5.25
CA PRO A 102 -5.25 -7.04 -6.31
C PRO A 102 -5.97 -7.17 -7.66
N ALA A 103 -5.89 -6.12 -8.48
CA ALA A 103 -6.52 -6.10 -9.80
C ALA A 103 -6.08 -7.30 -10.66
N LEU A 104 -4.84 -7.77 -10.45
CA LEU A 104 -4.27 -8.97 -11.07
C LEU A 104 -5.14 -10.23 -10.92
N LEU A 105 -5.79 -10.43 -9.76
CA LEU A 105 -6.68 -11.56 -9.51
C LEU A 105 -8.03 -11.45 -10.24
N SER A 106 -8.28 -10.32 -10.90
CA SER A 106 -9.49 -10.07 -11.71
C SER A 106 -9.22 -10.18 -13.21
N VAL A 107 -7.96 -10.32 -13.63
CA VAL A 107 -7.58 -10.36 -15.06
C VAL A 107 -8.04 -11.65 -15.73
N SER A 108 -7.85 -12.81 -15.08
CA SER A 108 -8.28 -14.09 -15.63
C SER A 108 -8.71 -15.08 -14.54
N ARG A 109 -9.60 -16.01 -14.90
CA ARG A 109 -10.03 -17.10 -14.00
C ARG A 109 -8.86 -18.00 -13.60
N TYR A 110 -7.93 -18.21 -14.53
CA TYR A 110 -6.72 -19.01 -14.29
C TYR A 110 -5.85 -18.38 -13.20
N LEU A 111 -5.50 -17.10 -13.35
CA LEU A 111 -4.70 -16.38 -12.36
C LEU A 111 -5.40 -16.32 -11.01
N ARG A 112 -6.72 -16.10 -11.02
CA ARG A 112 -7.54 -16.13 -9.82
C ARG A 112 -7.44 -17.47 -9.11
N ALA A 113 -7.70 -18.58 -9.79
CA ALA A 113 -7.67 -19.91 -9.18
C ALA A 113 -6.29 -20.25 -8.60
N ARG A 114 -5.22 -19.89 -9.33
CA ARG A 114 -3.83 -20.20 -8.95
C ARG A 114 -3.34 -19.35 -7.77
N PHE A 115 -3.62 -18.05 -7.77
CA PHE A 115 -3.00 -17.11 -6.81
C PHE A 115 -3.92 -16.57 -5.72
N LEU A 116 -5.24 -16.79 -5.79
CA LEU A 116 -6.15 -16.44 -4.69
C LEU A 116 -5.75 -17.12 -3.36
N PRO A 117 -5.37 -18.42 -3.33
CA PRO A 117 -4.89 -19.05 -2.11
C PRO A 117 -3.58 -18.43 -1.60
N ILE A 118 -2.69 -17.99 -2.50
CA ILE A 118 -1.44 -17.33 -2.14
C ILE A 118 -1.72 -15.96 -1.52
N TRP A 119 -2.62 -15.17 -2.11
CA TRP A 119 -3.02 -13.87 -1.59
C TRP A 119 -3.51 -13.97 -0.14
N TYR A 120 -4.48 -14.84 0.14
CA TYR A 120 -5.04 -14.98 1.49
C TYR A 120 -4.13 -15.77 2.45
N GLY A 121 -3.31 -16.68 1.91
CA GLY A 121 -2.49 -17.62 2.69
C GLY A 121 -1.04 -17.19 2.94
N ARG A 122 -0.56 -16.10 2.32
CA ARG A 122 0.80 -15.57 2.57
C ARG A 122 0.80 -14.14 3.09
N ASN A 123 -0.19 -13.33 2.76
CA ASN A 123 -0.27 -11.96 3.27
C ASN A 123 -0.76 -11.93 4.72
N VAL A 124 -0.30 -10.92 5.44
CA VAL A 124 -0.78 -10.60 6.78
C VAL A 124 -1.81 -9.48 6.68
N PHE A 125 -3.00 -9.73 7.23
CA PHE A 125 -4.09 -8.77 7.25
C PHE A 125 -4.23 -8.15 8.63
N THR A 126 -4.08 -6.84 8.69
CA THR A 126 -4.02 -6.10 9.95
C THR A 126 -5.29 -5.29 10.17
N PHE A 127 -5.88 -5.45 11.35
CA PHE A 127 -7.08 -4.76 11.77
C PHE A 127 -6.79 -3.83 12.93
N ARG A 128 -7.23 -2.58 12.81
CA ARG A 128 -7.38 -1.70 13.96
C ARG A 128 -8.73 -1.97 14.60
N TYR A 129 -8.71 -2.19 15.91
CA TYR A 129 -9.86 -2.20 16.80
C TYR A 129 -10.74 -0.95 16.75
N ASP A 130 -11.71 -0.89 15.83
CA ASP A 130 -12.80 0.11 15.85
C ASP A 130 -14.14 -0.47 16.37
N GLY A 131 -14.13 -1.69 16.92
CA GLY A 131 -15.30 -2.42 17.40
C GLY A 131 -15.50 -3.80 16.76
N PRO A 132 -16.31 -4.69 17.36
CA PRO A 132 -16.42 -6.10 16.94
C PRO A 132 -16.99 -6.27 15.52
N ARG A 133 -17.75 -5.25 15.05
CA ARG A 133 -18.45 -5.31 13.77
C ARG A 133 -17.53 -5.22 12.55
N GLY A 134 -16.36 -4.57 12.66
CA GLY A 134 -15.50 -4.30 11.50
C GLY A 134 -14.90 -5.57 10.90
N LEU A 135 -14.22 -6.34 11.74
CA LEU A 135 -13.59 -7.61 11.37
C LEU A 135 -14.64 -8.66 11.04
N GLU A 136 -15.69 -8.77 11.85
CA GLU A 136 -16.80 -9.69 11.61
C GLU A 136 -17.46 -9.43 10.24
N TRP A 137 -17.74 -8.17 9.92
CA TRP A 137 -18.31 -7.78 8.63
C TRP A 137 -17.38 -8.13 7.47
N TRP A 138 -16.08 -7.86 7.58
CA TRP A 138 -15.12 -8.20 6.53
C TRP A 138 -15.04 -9.70 6.31
N CYS A 139 -14.94 -10.48 7.40
CA CYS A 139 -14.98 -11.94 7.35
C CYS A 139 -16.23 -12.43 6.64
N ARG A 140 -17.42 -11.87 6.92
CA ARG A 140 -18.65 -12.20 6.20
C ARG A 140 -18.56 -11.86 4.72
N LYS A 141 -18.05 -10.67 4.37
CA LYS A 141 -17.95 -10.17 2.99
C LYS A 141 -17.04 -11.03 2.11
N ILE A 142 -15.90 -11.51 2.61
CA ILE A 142 -14.99 -12.35 1.82
C ILE A 142 -15.52 -13.78 1.61
N GLY A 143 -16.49 -14.22 2.41
CA GLY A 143 -17.11 -15.55 2.28
C GLY A 143 -16.30 -16.67 2.95
N LYS A 144 -16.91 -17.86 3.03
CA LYS A 144 -16.35 -19.01 3.78
C LYS A 144 -15.06 -19.56 3.15
N GLU A 145 -15.03 -19.68 1.83
CA GLU A 145 -13.92 -20.24 1.08
C GLU A 145 -12.62 -19.43 1.26
N LYS A 146 -12.71 -18.10 1.10
CA LYS A 146 -11.55 -17.22 1.28
C LYS A 146 -11.11 -17.17 2.74
N ARG A 147 -12.06 -17.25 3.69
CA ARG A 147 -11.73 -17.33 5.12
C ARG A 147 -10.90 -18.57 5.45
N SER A 148 -11.16 -19.73 4.85
CA SER A 148 -10.36 -20.93 5.09
C SER A 148 -8.93 -20.83 4.55
N MET A 149 -8.66 -19.88 3.65
CA MET A 149 -7.32 -19.62 3.12
C MET A 149 -6.53 -18.62 3.98
N LEU A 150 -7.17 -17.93 4.94
CA LEU A 150 -6.50 -16.95 5.79
C LEU A 150 -5.54 -17.65 6.76
N THR A 151 -4.27 -17.28 6.69
CA THR A 151 -3.22 -17.80 7.59
C THR A 151 -2.61 -16.72 8.49
N GLY A 152 -2.73 -15.44 8.11
CA GLY A 152 -2.15 -14.31 8.83
C GLY A 152 -3.18 -13.22 9.06
N VAL A 153 -3.75 -13.18 10.27
CA VAL A 153 -4.59 -12.07 10.71
C VAL A 153 -4.03 -11.50 12.01
N GLU A 154 -3.81 -10.20 12.01
CA GLU A 154 -3.33 -9.43 13.16
C GLU A 154 -4.38 -8.40 13.54
N VAL A 155 -4.58 -8.22 14.85
CA VAL A 155 -5.58 -7.29 15.38
C VAL A 155 -4.90 -6.44 16.45
N HIS A 156 -4.83 -5.13 16.23
CA HIS A 156 -4.23 -4.16 17.15
C HIS A 156 -5.30 -3.46 17.99
N HIS A 157 -5.14 -3.55 19.31
CA HIS A 157 -5.91 -2.80 20.32
C HIS A 157 -5.16 -2.76 21.65
N ASP A 158 -5.77 -2.06 22.62
CA ASP A 158 -5.52 -2.23 24.05
C ASP A 158 -5.75 -3.70 24.46
N THR A 159 -4.83 -4.20 25.30
CA THR A 159 -4.64 -5.63 25.64
C THR A 159 -5.91 -6.40 26.01
N ALA A 160 -6.85 -5.78 26.73
CA ALA A 160 -8.10 -6.42 27.13
C ALA A 160 -9.07 -6.69 25.96
N GLY A 161 -9.13 -5.80 24.97
CA GLY A 161 -10.01 -5.93 23.81
C GLY A 161 -9.55 -7.00 22.82
N VAL A 162 -8.23 -7.18 22.69
CA VAL A 162 -7.62 -8.15 21.76
C VAL A 162 -8.01 -9.58 22.11
N ALA A 163 -7.92 -9.96 23.39
CA ALA A 163 -8.15 -11.34 23.83
C ALA A 163 -9.59 -11.81 23.56
N MET A 164 -10.58 -11.00 23.92
CA MET A 164 -12.00 -11.30 23.69
C MET A 164 -12.33 -11.45 22.20
N VAL A 165 -11.77 -10.57 21.37
CA VAL A 165 -12.02 -10.55 19.92
C VAL A 165 -11.36 -11.73 19.24
N ARG A 166 -10.09 -12.02 19.58
CA ARG A 166 -9.39 -13.21 19.11
C ARG A 166 -10.16 -14.47 19.44
N GLU A 167 -10.63 -14.62 20.67
CA GLU A 167 -11.37 -15.81 21.10
C GLU A 167 -12.71 -15.95 20.37
N THR A 168 -13.47 -14.85 20.26
CA THR A 168 -14.75 -14.84 19.53
C THR A 168 -14.57 -15.26 18.07
N LEU A 169 -13.52 -14.75 17.42
CA LEU A 169 -13.25 -15.04 16.02
C LEU A 169 -12.66 -16.43 15.80
N ARG A 170 -11.82 -16.90 16.73
CA ARG A 170 -11.31 -18.27 16.73
C ARG A 170 -12.46 -19.27 16.79
N ARG A 171 -13.43 -19.06 17.71
CA ARG A 171 -14.62 -19.90 17.83
C ARG A 171 -15.53 -19.83 16.61
N ARG A 172 -15.83 -18.62 16.14
CA ARG A 172 -16.86 -18.40 15.11
C ARG A 172 -16.38 -18.62 13.69
N TYR A 173 -15.12 -18.33 13.41
CA TYR A 173 -14.58 -18.32 12.04
C TYR A 173 -13.39 -19.27 11.85
N ARG A 174 -12.94 -19.97 12.90
CA ARG A 174 -11.77 -20.88 12.87
C ARG A 174 -10.52 -20.20 12.31
N LEU A 175 -10.35 -18.91 12.59
CA LEU A 175 -9.18 -18.16 12.16
C LEU A 175 -7.97 -18.53 13.02
N VAL A 176 -6.83 -18.68 12.36
CA VAL A 176 -5.52 -18.79 13.02
C VAL A 176 -4.94 -17.38 13.11
N PHE A 177 -4.75 -16.91 14.33
CA PHE A 177 -4.06 -15.64 14.58
C PHE A 177 -2.57 -15.93 14.71
N ARG A 178 -1.73 -15.11 14.08
CA ARG A 178 -0.30 -15.13 14.38
C ARG A 178 -0.09 -14.34 15.66
N ASP A 179 0.56 -14.97 16.62
CA ASP A 179 1.08 -14.29 17.81
C ASP A 179 2.35 -13.53 17.42
N GLY A 180 2.14 -12.42 16.70
CA GLY A 180 3.18 -11.50 16.25
C GLY A 180 3.13 -10.19 17.04
N VAL A 181 4.09 -10.03 17.95
CA VAL A 181 4.66 -8.76 18.45
C VAL A 181 3.68 -7.59 18.60
N LEU A 182 2.85 -7.62 19.64
CA LEU A 182 2.25 -6.39 20.18
C LEU A 182 3.30 -5.46 20.85
N GLN A 183 4.54 -5.90 20.99
CA GLN A 183 5.55 -5.24 21.82
C GLN A 183 6.38 -4.17 21.11
N ALA A 184 6.42 -4.14 19.76
CA ALA A 184 7.15 -3.12 19.01
C ALA A 184 6.27 -1.95 18.54
N LEU A 185 4.94 -2.12 18.52
CA LEU A 185 4.00 -1.10 18.05
C LEU A 185 3.39 -0.26 19.19
N SER A 186 3.53 -0.64 20.46
CA SER A 186 3.29 0.31 21.56
C SER A 186 4.32 1.45 21.50
N ASP A 187 5.56 1.12 21.13
CA ASP A 187 6.66 2.09 21.04
C ASP A 187 6.62 2.87 19.72
N ALA A 188 6.15 2.25 18.63
CA ALA A 188 5.88 2.94 17.37
C ALA A 188 4.54 3.71 17.36
N SER A 189 3.78 3.69 18.46
CA SER A 189 2.47 4.36 18.53
C SER A 189 2.55 5.89 18.34
N THR A 190 3.76 6.43 18.40
CA THR A 190 4.12 7.84 18.19
C THR A 190 4.54 8.18 16.76
N ASN A 191 4.73 7.21 15.84
CA ASN A 191 5.36 7.44 14.52
C ASN A 191 4.51 7.10 13.29
N TRP A 192 3.17 7.00 13.43
CA TRP A 192 2.26 6.73 12.30
C TRP A 192 2.14 7.87 11.28
N GLN A 193 2.76 9.03 11.54
CA GLN A 193 2.77 10.17 10.61
C GLN A 193 3.77 10.02 9.45
N LEU A 194 4.62 8.98 9.45
CA LEU A 194 5.68 8.80 8.47
C LEU A 194 5.29 8.03 7.20
N TYR A 195 4.02 7.60 7.04
CA TYR A 195 3.60 7.01 5.78
C TYR A 195 3.37 8.11 4.74
N PRO A 196 4.11 8.15 3.61
CA PRO A 196 3.81 9.07 2.54
C PRO A 196 2.38 8.80 2.06
N ARG A 197 1.57 9.85 2.03
CA ARG A 197 0.29 9.84 1.32
C ARG A 197 0.62 9.72 -0.16
N TYR A 198 0.73 8.50 -0.67
CA TYR A 198 0.62 8.27 -2.10
C TYR A 198 -0.85 8.53 -2.47
N ALA A 199 -1.08 9.72 -3.01
CA ALA A 199 -2.32 10.17 -3.61
C ALA A 199 -2.35 9.79 -5.09
#